data_AF-A0A0G1HDE5-F1
#
_entry.id   AF-A0A0G1HDE5-F1
#
_cell.length_a   1.000
_cell.length_b   1.000
_cell.length_c   1.000
_cell.angle_alpha   90.00
_cell.angle_beta   90.00
_cell.angle_gamma   90.00
#
_symmetry.space_group_name_H-M   'P 1'
#
loop_
_entity.id
_entity.type
_entity.pdbx_description
1 polymer ?
#
loop_
_entity_poly.entity_id
_entity_poly.type
_entity_poly.pdbx_seq_one_letter_code
_entity_poly.pdbx_strand_id
1 'polypeptide(L)'
;MKLLGDFNIYNALAAIGVGLSQGVSLDICKKAVQNIEGVPGRMEQVLKEPFKVFVDYAFTPNALEKVYQTLKPQNAKMVCVLGACGGGRDKWKRPVLGQIAAKYCDEVIVTNEDPYDEDPMAIIDQVAEGVGSKAQKILDRREAIRKSLESAGRW
;
A
#
# COMPACT_ATOMS: atom_id res chain seq x y z
N MET A 1 -16.29 12.93 4.10
CA MET A 1 -15.15 12.57 3.23
C MET A 1 -15.19 11.07 3.04
N LYS A 2 -15.05 10.57 1.80
CA LYS A 2 -15.11 9.13 1.49
C LYS A 2 -13.74 8.43 1.55
N LEU A 3 -12.65 9.21 1.63
CA LEU A 3 -11.27 8.70 1.69
C LEU A 3 -10.99 7.96 3.01
N LEU A 4 -10.31 6.82 2.91
CA LEU A 4 -9.96 5.97 4.05
C LEU A 4 -8.65 6.43 4.72
N GLY A 5 -8.55 6.24 6.04
CA GLY A 5 -7.33 6.45 6.82
C GLY A 5 -7.12 7.88 7.32
N ASP A 6 -6.60 8.01 8.54
CA ASP A 6 -6.41 9.31 9.21
C ASP A 6 -5.46 10.23 8.45
N PHE A 7 -4.49 9.68 7.72
CA PHE A 7 -3.59 10.48 6.88
C PHE A 7 -4.35 11.27 5.79
N ASN A 8 -5.50 10.79 5.32
CA ASN A 8 -6.32 11.54 4.38
C ASN A 8 -7.07 12.70 5.04
N ILE A 9 -7.27 12.70 6.35
CA ILE A 9 -7.76 13.88 7.09
C ILE A 9 -6.72 15.00 7.01
N TYR A 10 -5.45 14.68 7.27
CA TYR A 10 -4.36 15.66 7.15
C TYR A 10 -4.18 16.15 5.71
N ASN A 11 -4.27 15.26 4.71
CA ASN A 11 -4.21 15.66 3.30
C ASN A 11 -5.37 16.60 2.93
N ALA A 12 -6.59 16.31 3.39
CA ALA A 12 -7.75 17.16 3.16
C ALA A 12 -7.59 18.52 3.85
N LEU A 13 -7.11 18.55 5.10
CA LEU A 13 -6.86 19.80 5.83
C LEU A 13 -5.78 20.65 5.15
N ALA A 14 -4.70 20.04 4.66
CA ALA A 14 -3.69 20.74 3.90
C ALA A 14 -4.25 21.34 2.60
N ALA A 15 -5.04 20.56 1.85
CA ALA A 15 -5.69 21.03 0.62
C ALA A 15 -6.69 22.17 0.90
N ILE A 16 -7.49 22.07 1.97
CA ILE A 16 -8.39 23.14 2.43
C ILE A 16 -7.58 24.39 2.78
N GLY A 17 -6.49 24.25 3.54
CA GLY A 17 -5.62 25.37 3.91
C GLY A 17 -5.04 26.10 2.70
N VAL A 18 -4.56 25.37 1.69
CA VAL A 18 -4.13 25.95 0.43
C VAL A 18 -5.29 26.65 -0.28
N GLY A 19 -6.46 26.01 -0.40
CA GLY A 19 -7.63 26.63 -1.02
C GLY A 19 -8.03 27.95 -0.36
N LEU A 20 -8.09 27.97 0.98
CA LEU A 20 -8.37 29.18 1.75
C LEU A 20 -7.34 30.29 1.48
N SER A 21 -6.04 29.94 1.39
CA SER A 21 -4.97 30.89 1.08
C SER A 21 -5.11 31.54 -0.30
N GLN A 22 -5.79 30.86 -1.23
CA GLN A 22 -6.08 31.35 -2.58
C GLN A 22 -7.47 32.01 -2.70
N GLY A 23 -8.15 32.26 -1.58
CA GLY A 23 -9.46 32.90 -1.56
C GLY A 23 -10.65 31.97 -1.87
N VAL A 24 -10.44 30.64 -1.92
CA VAL A 24 -11.55 29.68 -2.05
C VAL A 24 -12.29 29.61 -0.71
N SER A 25 -13.62 29.78 -0.72
CA SER A 25 -14.39 29.77 0.53
C SER A 25 -14.42 28.38 1.17
N LEU A 26 -14.56 28.35 2.50
CA LEU A 26 -14.65 27.10 3.25
C LEU A 26 -15.82 26.23 2.78
N ASP A 27 -16.95 26.83 2.36
CA ASP A 27 -18.10 26.10 1.83
C ASP A 27 -17.79 25.38 0.51
N ILE A 28 -17.02 26.01 -0.38
CA ILE A 28 -16.56 25.37 -1.62
C ILE A 28 -15.61 24.22 -1.29
N CYS A 29 -14.63 24.45 -0.41
CA CYS A 29 -13.70 23.43 0.04
C CYS A 29 -14.42 22.22 0.66
N LYS A 30 -15.41 22.46 1.53
CA LYS A 30 -16.24 21.42 2.15
C LYS A 30 -16.96 20.59 1.10
N LYS A 31 -17.63 21.23 0.13
CA LYS A 31 -18.32 20.54 -0.97
C LYS A 31 -17.36 19.69 -1.81
N ALA A 32 -16.17 20.21 -2.13
CA ALA A 32 -15.15 19.47 -2.85
C ALA A 32 -14.71 18.20 -2.10
N VAL A 33 -14.42 18.31 -0.81
CA VAL A 33 -14.00 17.18 0.05
C VAL A 33 -15.14 16.18 0.31
N GLN A 34 -16.40 16.60 0.22
CA GLN A 34 -17.56 15.70 0.29
C GLN A 34 -17.72 14.88 -0.99
N ASN A 35 -17.40 15.46 -2.14
CA ASN A 35 -17.60 14.86 -3.45
C ASN A 35 -16.43 13.99 -3.93
N ILE A 36 -15.25 14.08 -3.31
CA ILE A 36 -14.13 13.21 -3.66
C ILE A 36 -14.47 11.73 -3.39
N GLU A 37 -14.29 10.89 -4.39
CA GLU A 37 -14.63 9.46 -4.30
C GLU A 37 -13.42 8.58 -3.97
N GLY A 38 -12.23 9.04 -4.35
CA GLY A 38 -10.98 8.29 -4.23
C GLY A 38 -9.94 8.92 -5.13
N VAL A 39 -8.69 8.46 -5.00
CA VAL A 39 -7.62 8.77 -5.95
C VAL A 39 -7.09 7.43 -6.46
N PRO A 40 -6.99 7.20 -7.78
CA PRO A 40 -6.46 5.95 -8.31
C PRO A 40 -5.09 5.62 -7.71
N GLY A 41 -4.91 4.37 -7.28
CA GLY A 41 -3.71 3.88 -6.61
C GLY A 41 -3.46 4.45 -5.20
N ARG A 42 -4.45 5.07 -4.54
CA ARG A 42 -4.36 5.58 -3.16
C ARG A 42 -5.51 5.06 -2.31
N MET A 43 -5.24 4.02 -1.54
CA MET A 43 -6.26 3.26 -0.79
C MET A 43 -7.45 2.87 -1.68
N GLU A 44 -7.16 2.57 -2.95
CA GLU A 44 -8.18 2.32 -3.95
C GLU A 44 -8.76 0.93 -3.73
N GLN A 45 -10.03 0.88 -3.34
CA GLN A 45 -10.71 -0.40 -3.18
C GLN A 45 -11.22 -0.90 -4.54
N VAL A 46 -10.51 -1.86 -5.11
CA VAL A 46 -10.81 -2.42 -6.44
C VAL A 46 -11.74 -3.64 -6.38
N LEU A 47 -11.87 -4.26 -5.21
CA LEU A 47 -12.83 -5.35 -4.96
C LEU A 47 -13.47 -5.19 -3.58
N LYS A 48 -14.78 -5.46 -3.49
CA LYS A 48 -15.56 -5.40 -2.24
C LYS A 48 -15.90 -6.78 -1.69
N GLU A 49 -16.24 -7.72 -2.56
CA GLU A 49 -16.72 -9.06 -2.24
C GLU A 49 -16.08 -10.07 -3.21
N PRO A 50 -15.87 -11.35 -2.81
CA PRO A 50 -16.19 -11.93 -1.50
C PRO A 50 -15.18 -11.53 -0.40
N PHE A 51 -14.11 -10.85 -0.78
CA PHE A 51 -13.15 -10.21 0.11
C PHE A 51 -12.74 -8.85 -0.47
N LYS A 52 -12.11 -8.02 0.36
CA LYS A 52 -11.70 -6.68 -0.06
C LYS A 52 -10.31 -6.72 -0.66
N VAL A 53 -10.11 -6.03 -1.78
CA VAL A 53 -8.79 -5.81 -2.41
C VAL A 53 -8.54 -4.32 -2.50
N PHE A 54 -7.36 -3.92 -2.04
CA PHE A 54 -6.91 -2.53 -2.06
C PHE A 54 -5.62 -2.41 -2.86
N VAL A 55 -5.51 -1.34 -3.64
CA VAL A 55 -4.31 -0.94 -4.36
C VAL A 55 -3.82 0.38 -3.77
N ASP A 56 -2.55 0.41 -3.35
CA ASP A 56 -1.91 1.63 -2.84
C ASP A 56 -0.46 1.73 -3.33
N TYR A 57 -0.01 2.96 -3.57
CA TYR A 57 1.33 3.30 -4.05
C TYR A 57 2.37 3.50 -2.91
N ALA A 58 2.05 3.20 -1.66
CA ALA A 58 2.96 3.37 -0.53
C ALA A 58 4.31 2.67 -0.72
N PHE A 59 5.36 3.45 -1.01
CA PHE A 59 6.73 2.97 -1.25
C PHE A 59 7.73 3.37 -0.15
N THR A 60 7.27 4.10 0.87
CA THR A 60 8.07 4.46 2.05
C THR A 60 7.60 3.68 3.28
N PRO A 61 8.48 3.34 4.23
CA PRO A 61 8.10 2.61 5.44
C PRO A 61 6.91 3.22 6.18
N ASN A 62 6.93 4.54 6.43
CA ASN A 62 5.85 5.24 7.13
C ASN A 62 4.52 5.20 6.37
N ALA A 63 4.54 5.35 5.04
CA ALA A 63 3.31 5.25 4.25
C ALA A 63 2.75 3.83 4.28
N LEU A 64 3.61 2.82 4.12
CA LEU A 64 3.20 1.41 4.11
C LEU A 64 2.60 1.00 5.46
N GLU A 65 3.23 1.39 6.56
CA GLU A 65 2.71 1.10 7.90
C GLU A 65 1.32 1.74 8.12
N LYS A 66 1.10 2.97 7.67
CA LYS A 66 -0.22 3.63 7.77
C LYS A 66 -1.29 2.92 6.94
N VAL A 67 -0.95 2.44 5.74
CA VAL A 67 -1.86 1.63 4.91
C VAL A 67 -2.26 0.37 5.67
N TYR A 68 -1.29 -0.39 6.18
CA TYR A 68 -1.58 -1.63 6.91
C TYR A 68 -2.32 -1.41 8.22
N GLN A 69 -2.01 -0.37 8.99
CA GLN A 69 -2.77 -0.01 10.19
C GLN A 69 -4.23 0.32 9.85
N THR A 70 -4.46 1.05 8.76
CA THR A 70 -5.81 1.42 8.31
C THR A 70 -6.61 0.21 7.83
N LEU A 71 -5.94 -0.74 7.15
CA LEU A 71 -6.58 -1.90 6.54
C LEU A 71 -6.67 -3.13 7.43
N LYS A 72 -5.93 -3.18 8.55
CA LYS A 72 -5.86 -4.36 9.42
C LYS A 72 -7.27 -4.81 9.84
N PRO A 73 -7.75 -5.96 9.37
CA PRO A 73 -9.07 -6.46 9.76
C PRO A 73 -9.05 -6.93 11.22
N GLN A 74 -10.21 -6.82 11.90
CA GLN A 74 -10.37 -7.32 13.27
C GLN A 74 -10.53 -8.85 13.31
N ASN A 75 -11.31 -9.43 12.39
CA ASN A 75 -11.70 -10.84 12.39
C ASN A 75 -11.47 -11.52 11.02
N ALA A 76 -10.42 -11.13 10.30
CA ALA A 76 -10.06 -11.76 9.02
C ALA A 76 -8.54 -11.77 8.85
N LYS A 77 -8.07 -12.50 7.83
CA LYS A 77 -6.65 -12.50 7.46
C LYS A 77 -6.35 -11.40 6.45
N MET A 78 -5.09 -10.97 6.44
CA MET A 78 -4.59 -10.00 5.49
C MET A 78 -3.41 -10.58 4.71
N VAL A 79 -3.55 -10.64 3.39
CA VAL A 79 -2.49 -11.03 2.46
C VAL A 79 -1.94 -9.78 1.81
N CYS A 80 -0.61 -9.62 1.73
CA CYS A 80 0.00 -8.53 0.98
C CYS A 80 0.89 -9.02 -0.15
N VAL A 81 0.91 -8.24 -1.22
CA VAL A 81 1.88 -8.35 -2.32
C VAL A 81 2.68 -7.07 -2.34
N LEU A 82 4.00 -7.15 -2.15
CA LEU A 82 4.86 -5.98 -2.14
C LEU A 82 6.20 -6.24 -2.84
N GLY A 83 6.85 -5.14 -3.26
CA GLY A 83 8.20 -5.15 -3.79
C GLY A 83 8.94 -3.88 -3.36
N ALA A 84 10.04 -3.59 -4.03
CA ALA A 84 10.75 -2.32 -3.88
C ALA A 84 11.41 -1.92 -5.20
N CYS A 85 11.57 -0.62 -5.41
CA CYS A 85 12.27 -0.11 -6.58
C CYS A 85 13.78 -0.41 -6.52
N GLY A 86 14.35 -0.63 -7.70
CA GLY A 86 15.79 -0.72 -7.94
C GLY A 86 16.43 0.62 -8.31
N GLY A 87 17.55 0.57 -9.04
CA GLY A 87 18.30 1.74 -9.49
C GLY A 87 19.24 2.35 -8.44
N GLY A 88 19.70 1.56 -7.47
CA GLY A 88 20.74 1.94 -6.50
C GLY A 88 20.26 2.82 -5.35
N ARG A 89 18.99 3.23 -5.33
CA ARG A 89 18.43 4.18 -4.37
C ARG A 89 17.71 3.46 -3.23
N ASP A 90 17.69 4.08 -2.06
CA ASP A 90 16.90 3.67 -0.89
C ASP A 90 17.00 2.19 -0.48
N LYS A 91 18.11 1.50 -0.74
CA LYS A 91 18.24 0.06 -0.41
C LYS A 91 17.97 -0.24 1.07
N TRP A 92 18.29 0.71 1.95
CA TRP A 92 18.06 0.66 3.39
C TRP A 92 16.60 0.33 3.75
N LYS A 93 15.62 0.74 2.93
CA LYS A 93 14.20 0.54 3.25
C LYS A 93 13.71 -0.86 2.91
N ARG A 94 14.40 -1.61 2.05
CA ARG A 94 13.96 -2.93 1.55
C ARG A 94 13.66 -3.90 2.70
N PRO A 95 14.59 -4.17 3.64
CA PRO A 95 14.27 -5.04 4.78
C PRO A 95 13.23 -4.40 5.71
N VAL A 96 13.17 -3.07 5.83
CA VAL A 96 12.18 -2.39 6.68
C VAL A 96 10.75 -2.58 6.13
N LEU A 97 10.57 -2.50 4.80
CA LEU A 97 9.27 -2.78 4.16
C LEU A 97 8.82 -4.22 4.43
N GLY A 98 9.76 -5.17 4.36
CA GLY A 98 9.50 -6.57 4.70
C GLY A 98 9.07 -6.78 6.15
N GLN A 99 9.77 -6.14 7.09
CA GLN A 99 9.45 -6.21 8.53
C GLN A 99 8.04 -5.66 8.83
N ILE A 100 7.69 -4.52 8.20
CA ILE A 100 6.36 -3.93 8.31
C ILE A 100 5.30 -4.89 7.77
N ALA A 101 5.53 -5.49 6.58
CA ALA A 101 4.62 -6.49 6.03
C ALA A 101 4.42 -7.70 6.97
N ALA A 102 5.51 -8.27 7.50
CA ALA A 102 5.44 -9.41 8.41
C ALA A 102 4.75 -9.10 9.76
N LYS A 103 4.78 -7.83 10.21
CA LYS A 103 4.10 -7.38 11.42
C LYS A 103 2.57 -7.34 11.25
N TYR A 104 2.09 -6.92 10.08
CA TYR A 104 0.66 -6.66 9.87
C TYR A 104 -0.06 -7.77 9.11
N CYS A 105 0.61 -8.43 8.18
CA CYS A 105 0.00 -9.39 7.26
C CYS A 105 0.23 -10.83 7.71
N ASP A 106 -0.77 -11.68 7.46
CA ASP A 106 -0.73 -13.11 7.76
C ASP A 106 0.06 -13.88 6.69
N GLU A 107 -0.01 -13.42 5.45
CA GLU A 107 0.78 -13.92 4.31
C GLU A 107 1.44 -12.76 3.57
N VAL A 108 2.72 -12.95 3.21
CA VAL A 108 3.53 -11.93 2.54
C VAL A 108 4.14 -12.50 1.27
N ILE A 109 3.72 -11.96 0.13
CA ILE A 109 4.28 -12.30 -1.18
C ILE A 109 5.17 -11.13 -1.62
N VAL A 110 6.48 -11.39 -1.70
CA VAL A 110 7.46 -10.45 -2.21
C VAL A 110 7.63 -10.68 -3.71
N THR A 111 7.50 -9.62 -4.50
CA THR A 111 7.55 -9.69 -5.96
C THR A 111 8.34 -8.55 -6.59
N ASN A 112 8.54 -8.63 -7.91
CA ASN A 112 9.21 -7.58 -8.65
C ASN A 112 8.37 -6.30 -8.64
N GLU A 113 9.06 -5.18 -8.41
CA GLU A 113 8.50 -3.86 -8.65
C GLU A 113 9.06 -3.27 -9.96
N ASP A 114 9.78 -2.15 -9.86
CA ASP A 114 10.47 -1.51 -10.96
C ASP A 114 11.98 -1.64 -10.69
N PRO A 115 12.66 -2.64 -11.27
CA PRO A 115 14.04 -2.98 -10.91
C PRO A 115 15.09 -2.06 -11.52
N TYR A 116 14.75 -1.34 -12.61
CA TYR A 116 15.69 -0.53 -13.38
C TYR A 116 16.94 -1.36 -13.75
N ASP A 117 18.12 -0.92 -13.32
CA ASP A 117 19.42 -1.54 -13.61
C ASP A 117 19.86 -2.57 -12.54
N GLU A 118 19.05 -2.83 -11.52
CA GLU A 118 19.33 -3.84 -10.49
C GLU A 118 18.68 -5.19 -10.83
N ASP A 119 19.31 -6.28 -10.39
CA ASP A 119 18.70 -7.61 -10.48
C ASP A 119 17.40 -7.65 -9.62
N PRO A 120 16.23 -7.91 -10.23
CA PRO A 120 14.96 -7.97 -9.51
C PRO A 120 14.95 -9.03 -8.41
N MET A 121 15.63 -10.16 -8.60
CA MET A 121 15.70 -11.20 -7.57
C MET A 121 16.53 -10.75 -6.37
N ALA A 122 17.61 -9.99 -6.59
CA ALA A 122 18.38 -9.41 -5.49
C ALA A 122 17.56 -8.42 -4.66
N ILE A 123 16.68 -7.64 -5.30
CA ILE A 123 15.77 -6.73 -4.59
C ILE A 123 14.73 -7.52 -3.79
N ILE A 124 14.11 -8.54 -4.41
CA ILE A 124 13.15 -9.43 -3.76
C ILE A 124 13.77 -10.08 -2.52
N ASP A 125 15.01 -10.57 -2.62
CA ASP A 125 15.71 -11.20 -1.51
C ASP A 125 15.96 -10.23 -0.35
N GLN A 126 16.33 -8.98 -0.64
CA GLN A 126 16.53 -7.95 0.40
C GLN A 126 15.23 -7.53 1.10
N VAL A 127 14.10 -7.51 0.38
CA VAL A 127 12.80 -7.27 1.01
C VAL A 127 12.37 -8.49 1.83
N ALA A 128 12.56 -9.69 1.28
CA ALA A 128 12.22 -10.96 1.94
C ALA A 128 13.02 -11.21 3.22
N GLU A 129 14.26 -10.71 3.32
CA GLU A 129 15.06 -10.76 4.55
C GLU A 129 14.31 -10.13 5.73
N GLY A 130 13.64 -8.99 5.50
CA GLY A 130 12.82 -8.33 6.50
C GLY A 130 11.57 -9.10 6.91
N VAL A 131 11.04 -9.91 6.00
CA VAL A 131 9.85 -10.74 6.24
C VAL A 131 10.20 -12.01 7.02
N GLY A 132 11.39 -12.57 6.77
CA GLY A 132 11.85 -13.83 7.37
C GLY A 132 11.25 -15.07 6.70
N SER A 133 11.09 -16.16 7.45
CA SER A 133 10.68 -17.48 6.93
C SER A 133 9.27 -17.52 6.32
N LYS A 134 8.45 -16.50 6.57
CA LYS A 134 7.09 -16.36 6.00
C LYS A 134 7.10 -15.81 4.57
N ALA A 135 8.26 -15.36 4.06
CA ALA A 135 8.35 -14.72 2.76
C ALA A 135 8.10 -15.71 1.64
N GLN A 136 7.04 -15.48 0.87
CA GLN A 136 6.88 -16.14 -0.42
C GLN A 136 7.43 -15.25 -1.52
N LYS A 137 8.40 -15.74 -2.29
CA LYS A 137 9.05 -14.97 -3.37
C LYS A 137 8.48 -15.38 -4.73
N ILE A 138 7.97 -14.43 -5.50
CA ILE A 138 7.51 -14.64 -6.89
C ILE A 138 8.01 -13.51 -7.75
N LEU A 139 8.84 -13.82 -8.76
CA LEU A 139 9.39 -12.80 -9.64
C LEU A 139 8.31 -12.09 -10.48
N ASP A 140 7.39 -12.84 -11.08
CA ASP A 140 6.34 -12.26 -11.91
C ASP A 140 5.23 -11.61 -11.06
N ARG A 141 5.07 -10.29 -11.22
CA ARG A 141 4.10 -9.50 -10.45
C ARG A 141 2.66 -9.96 -10.70
N ARG A 142 2.30 -10.38 -11.93
CA ARG A 142 0.94 -10.85 -12.23
C ARG A 142 0.65 -12.18 -11.56
N GLU A 143 1.62 -13.08 -11.56
CA GLU A 143 1.55 -14.35 -10.85
C GLU A 143 1.44 -14.15 -9.34
N ALA A 144 2.21 -13.23 -8.77
CA ALA A 144 2.15 -12.88 -7.36
C ALA A 144 0.74 -12.40 -6.95
N ILE A 145 0.15 -11.50 -7.75
CA ILE A 145 -1.23 -11.01 -7.55
C ILE A 145 -2.24 -12.14 -7.72
N ARG A 146 -2.12 -12.97 -8.77
CA ARG A 146 -3.01 -14.12 -8.97
C ARG A 146 -3.00 -15.05 -7.76
N LYS A 147 -1.80 -15.39 -7.26
CA LYS A 147 -1.66 -16.28 -6.11
C LYS A 147 -2.15 -15.67 -4.81
N SER A 148 -2.01 -14.35 -4.62
CA SER A 148 -2.58 -13.67 -3.45
C SER A 148 -4.11 -13.73 -3.44
N LEU A 149 -4.74 -13.55 -4.60
CA LEU A 149 -6.20 -13.64 -4.75
C LEU A 149 -6.71 -15.07 -4.51
N GLU A 150 -6.01 -16.07 -5.03
CA GLU A 150 -6.31 -17.49 -4.76
C GLU A 150 -6.16 -17.83 -3.27
N SER A 151 -5.16 -17.27 -2.59
CA SER A 151 -5.00 -17.47 -1.15
C SER A 151 -6.12 -16.81 -0.37
N ALA A 152 -6.46 -15.56 -0.69
CA ALA A 152 -7.54 -14.83 -0.05
C ALA A 152 -8.90 -15.54 -0.18
N GLY A 153 -9.17 -16.17 -1.33
CA GLY A 153 -10.43 -16.90 -1.57
C GLY A 153 -10.59 -18.23 -0.81
N ARG A 154 -9.60 -18.66 -0.04
CA ARG A 154 -9.68 -19.88 0.80
C ARG A 154 -10.16 -19.61 2.24
N TRP A 155 -10.29 -18.34 2.62
CA TRP A 155 -10.60 -17.92 4.00
C TRP A 155 -12.05 -17.49 4.17
#